data_AF-A0A1I8AYY8-F1
#
_entry.id   AF-A0A1I8AYY8-F1
#
_cell.length_a   1.000
_cell.length_b   1.000
_cell.length_c   1.000
_cell.angle_alpha   90.00
_cell.angle_beta   90.00
_cell.angle_gamma   90.00
#
_symmetry.space_group_name_H-M   'P 1'
#
loop_
_entity.id
_entity.type
_entity.pdbx_description
1 polymer ?
#
loop_
_entity_poly.entity_id
_entity_poly.type
_entity_poly.pdbx_seq_one_letter_code
_entity_poly.pdbx_strand_id
1 'polypeptide(L)'
;MIIKSAYDFPDWLINGSNFEAYELVVDDNNITSLAQVLFIPIIIFYGIVGLIIAFGKGKSDDTMKKVYRSLLLIVFINVGGYMFCILIMLYILIPITSGSQFHLLLYGIFPAALLNIASASTAPILYINSSDYKNAYKKEYYLIKRFILKLLRIKENTITTTPVEILPKNTQTYCHYEAK
;
A
#
# COMPACT_ATOMS: atom_id res chain seq x y z
N MET A 1 24.08 24.85 1.42
CA MET A 1 24.19 24.36 2.81
C MET A 1 25.33 23.36 2.96
N ILE A 2 25.36 22.28 2.16
CA ILE A 2 26.43 21.26 2.15
C ILE A 2 27.86 21.84 2.03
N ILE A 3 28.07 22.82 1.14
CA ILE A 3 29.41 23.42 0.92
C ILE A 3 29.89 24.24 2.13
N LYS A 4 28.97 24.86 2.89
CA LYS A 4 29.33 25.67 4.06
C LYS A 4 29.67 24.78 5.26
N SER A 5 28.86 23.74 5.52
CA SER A 5 29.15 22.76 6.56
C SER A 5 30.47 22.01 6.33
N ALA A 6 30.83 21.75 5.08
CA ALA A 6 32.13 21.15 4.75
C ALA A 6 33.33 22.07 5.03
N TYR A 7 33.12 23.38 5.06
CA TYR A 7 34.15 24.38 5.37
C TYR A 7 34.27 24.60 6.88
N ASP A 8 33.14 24.60 7.59
CA ASP A 8 33.09 24.86 9.03
C ASP A 8 33.55 23.65 9.87
N PHE A 9 33.50 22.42 9.32
CA PHE A 9 33.88 21.18 10.01
C PHE A 9 34.81 20.30 9.16
N PRO A 10 36.09 20.66 8.95
CA PRO A 10 36.99 19.98 8.00
C PRO A 10 37.26 18.50 8.31
N ASP A 11 37.10 18.08 9.58
CA ASP A 11 37.30 16.69 10.01
C ASP A 11 36.11 15.76 9.66
N TRP A 12 35.00 16.30 9.14
CA TRP A 12 33.79 15.54 8.79
C TRP A 12 34.00 14.51 7.66
N LEU A 13 35.05 14.68 6.84
CA LEU A 13 35.34 13.82 5.71
C LEU A 13 35.89 12.44 6.10
N ILE A 14 36.16 12.20 7.39
CA ILE A 14 36.88 11.00 7.84
C ILE A 14 36.01 9.73 7.74
N ASN A 15 34.67 9.82 7.81
CA ASN A 15 33.78 8.65 7.72
C ASN A 15 32.85 8.63 6.51
N GLY A 16 32.61 9.77 5.84
CA GLY A 16 31.92 9.85 4.54
C GLY A 16 30.50 9.29 4.49
N SER A 17 29.86 9.05 5.64
CA SER A 17 28.53 8.45 5.66
C SER A 17 27.46 9.53 5.41
N ASN A 18 26.46 9.20 4.59
CA ASN A 18 25.28 10.07 4.37
C ASN A 18 24.56 10.42 5.69
N PHE A 19 24.88 9.73 6.78
CA PHE A 19 24.19 9.76 8.06
C PHE A 19 24.59 10.92 8.96
N GLU A 20 25.88 11.29 8.98
CA GLU A 20 26.36 12.49 9.69
C GLU A 20 25.79 13.76 9.06
N ALA A 21 25.55 13.74 7.74
CA ALA A 21 24.83 14.80 7.05
C ALA A 21 23.36 14.89 7.49
N TYR A 22 22.71 13.79 7.89
CA TYR A 22 21.36 13.83 8.47
C TYR A 22 21.37 14.37 9.91
N GLU A 23 22.37 14.02 10.72
CA GLU A 23 22.48 14.44 12.12
C GLU A 23 22.71 15.96 12.24
N LEU A 24 23.61 16.51 11.42
CA LEU A 24 23.91 17.95 11.33
C LEU A 24 22.73 18.76 10.76
N VAL A 25 21.88 18.10 9.97
CA VAL A 25 20.64 18.64 9.42
C VAL A 25 19.52 18.65 10.48
N VAL A 26 19.47 17.67 11.37
CA VAL A 26 18.43 17.56 12.43
C VAL A 26 18.69 18.52 13.59
N ASP A 27 19.96 18.81 13.91
CA ASP A 27 20.33 19.70 15.02
C ASP A 27 20.04 21.19 14.72
N ASP A 28 19.86 21.54 13.44
CA ASP A 28 19.45 22.88 13.02
C ASP A 28 17.91 22.97 13.03
N ASN A 29 17.35 23.71 14.00
CA ASN A 29 15.90 23.98 14.15
C ASN A 29 15.22 24.48 12.84
N ASN A 30 16.00 24.91 11.86
CA ASN A 30 15.54 25.32 10.54
C ASN A 30 15.12 24.17 9.61
N ILE A 31 15.54 22.92 9.85
CA ILE A 31 15.15 21.80 8.97
C ILE A 31 13.93 21.04 9.48
N THR A 32 13.72 20.97 10.80
CA THR A 32 12.41 20.53 11.33
C THR A 32 11.29 21.44 10.81
N SER A 33 11.55 22.75 10.70
CA SER A 33 10.61 23.67 10.04
C SER A 33 10.55 23.48 8.52
N LEU A 34 11.65 23.22 7.81
CA LEU A 34 11.64 22.91 6.37
C LEU A 34 10.84 21.63 6.05
N ALA A 35 11.01 20.58 6.84
CA ALA A 35 10.25 19.34 6.71
C ALA A 35 8.76 19.60 6.88
N GLN A 36 8.36 20.35 7.91
CA GLN A 36 6.97 20.79 8.10
C GLN A 36 6.44 21.57 6.89
N VAL A 37 7.24 22.49 6.34
CA VAL A 37 6.90 23.27 5.14
C VAL A 37 6.70 22.38 3.90
N LEU A 38 7.47 21.30 3.74
CA LEU A 38 7.32 20.37 2.61
C LEU A 38 6.04 19.53 2.68
N PHE A 39 5.53 19.24 3.89
CA PHE A 39 4.29 18.46 4.07
C PHE A 39 3.02 19.31 3.96
N ILE A 40 3.09 20.62 4.21
CA ILE A 40 1.94 21.52 4.12
C ILE A 40 1.28 21.47 2.73
N PRO A 41 2.01 21.60 1.59
CA PRO A 41 1.42 21.47 0.26
C PRO A 41 0.73 20.11 0.05
N ILE A 42 1.31 19.03 0.55
CA ILE A 42 0.76 17.68 0.42
C ILE A 42 -0.60 17.59 1.13
N ILE A 43 -0.67 18.06 2.38
CA ILE A 43 -1.92 18.11 3.16
C ILE A 43 -2.96 18.98 2.45
N ILE A 44 -2.55 20.14 1.92
CA ILE A 44 -3.44 21.05 1.19
C ILE A 44 -4.00 20.39 -0.08
N PHE A 45 -3.15 19.80 -0.92
CA PHE A 45 -3.60 19.14 -2.16
C PHE A 45 -4.59 18.01 -1.86
N TYR A 46 -4.29 17.18 -0.87
CA TYR A 46 -5.22 16.10 -0.49
C TYR A 46 -6.50 16.62 0.17
N GLY A 47 -6.42 17.70 0.96
CA GLY A 47 -7.59 18.39 1.49
C GLY A 47 -8.49 18.95 0.39
N ILE A 48 -7.90 19.58 -0.63
CA ILE A 48 -8.62 20.08 -1.82
C ILE A 48 -9.28 18.91 -2.56
N VAL A 49 -8.57 17.81 -2.81
CA VAL A 49 -9.15 16.62 -3.46
C VAL A 49 -10.31 16.07 -2.63
N GLY A 50 -10.15 15.92 -1.31
CA GLY A 50 -11.22 15.50 -0.41
C GLY A 50 -12.42 16.44 -0.43
N LEU A 51 -12.19 17.74 -0.51
CA LEU A 51 -13.23 18.78 -0.56
C LEU A 51 -13.97 18.78 -1.91
N ILE A 52 -13.25 18.66 -3.03
CA ILE A 52 -13.85 18.47 -4.37
C ILE A 52 -14.75 17.23 -4.38
N ILE A 53 -14.32 16.15 -3.72
CA ILE A 53 -15.11 14.91 -3.60
C ILE A 53 -16.34 15.12 -2.72
N ALA A 54 -16.19 15.78 -1.56
CA ALA A 54 -17.29 15.99 -0.61
C ALA A 54 -18.38 16.93 -1.15
N PHE A 55 -17.99 17.96 -1.91
CA PHE A 55 -18.91 18.95 -2.47
C PHE A 55 -19.25 18.73 -3.95
N GLY A 56 -18.64 17.72 -4.59
CA GLY A 56 -18.95 17.27 -5.93
C GLY A 56 -20.36 16.67 -6.01
N LYS A 57 -21.37 17.54 -5.93
CA LYS A 57 -22.80 17.25 -6.12
C LYS A 57 -23.10 16.94 -7.59
N GLY A 58 -22.51 15.88 -8.12
CA GLY A 58 -23.07 15.20 -9.30
C GLY A 58 -24.05 14.15 -8.82
N LYS A 59 -25.10 13.85 -9.59
CA LYS A 59 -25.85 12.58 -9.48
C LYS A 59 -24.86 11.43 -9.70
N SER A 60 -24.03 11.12 -8.71
CA SER A 60 -22.94 10.18 -8.89
C SER A 60 -23.54 8.80 -8.76
N ASP A 61 -23.54 8.05 -9.87
CA ASP A 61 -23.77 6.61 -9.88
C ASP A 61 -23.08 5.95 -8.67
N ASP A 62 -23.69 4.91 -8.10
CA ASP A 62 -23.12 4.18 -6.96
C ASP A 62 -21.68 3.69 -7.25
N THR A 63 -21.33 3.53 -8.52
CA THR A 63 -19.97 3.28 -9.01
C THR A 63 -18.99 4.39 -8.63
N MET A 64 -19.36 5.66 -8.84
CA MET A 64 -18.51 6.81 -8.51
C MET A 64 -18.30 6.94 -7.00
N LYS A 65 -19.32 6.68 -6.19
CA LYS A 65 -19.20 6.68 -4.72
C LYS A 65 -18.18 5.65 -4.23
N LYS A 66 -18.15 4.46 -4.84
CA LYS A 66 -17.17 3.41 -4.49
C LYS A 66 -15.74 3.84 -4.84
N VAL A 67 -15.54 4.44 -6.01
CA VAL A 67 -14.23 4.98 -6.43
C VAL A 67 -13.76 6.02 -5.44
N TYR A 68 -14.60 7.00 -5.08
CA TYR A 68 -14.24 8.04 -4.12
C TYR A 68 -13.92 7.50 -2.74
N ARG A 69 -14.70 6.53 -2.25
CA ARG A 69 -14.41 5.86 -0.97
C ARG A 69 -13.04 5.18 -0.98
N SER A 70 -12.69 4.50 -2.07
CA SER A 70 -11.39 3.85 -2.20
C SER A 70 -10.24 4.84 -2.25
N LEU A 71 -10.41 5.95 -2.99
CA LEU A 71 -9.41 7.00 -3.11
C LEU A 71 -9.16 7.68 -1.77
N LEU A 72 -10.22 8.02 -1.04
CA LEU A 72 -10.10 8.59 0.31
C LEU A 72 -9.34 7.64 1.25
N LEU A 73 -9.63 6.35 1.18
CA LEU A 73 -9.00 5.35 2.04
C LEU A 73 -7.51 5.14 1.70
N ILE A 74 -7.15 5.20 0.42
CA ILE A 74 -5.75 5.21 -0.06
C ILE A 74 -5.02 6.44 0.47
N VAL A 75 -5.60 7.63 0.30
CA VAL A 75 -5.00 8.88 0.78
C VAL A 75 -4.81 8.84 2.29
N PHE A 76 -5.83 8.39 3.02
CA PHE A 76 -5.79 8.29 4.48
C PHE A 76 -4.67 7.35 4.95
N ILE A 77 -4.55 6.16 4.38
CA ILE A 77 -3.50 5.21 4.79
C ILE A 77 -2.11 5.69 4.36
N ASN A 78 -1.97 6.25 3.17
CA ASN A 78 -0.67 6.69 2.67
C ASN A 78 -0.17 7.91 3.46
N VAL A 79 -0.96 8.99 3.51
CA VAL A 79 -0.62 10.21 4.27
C VAL A 79 -0.53 9.91 5.77
N GLY A 80 -1.46 9.13 6.31
CA GLY A 80 -1.42 8.70 7.71
C GLY A 80 -0.15 7.89 8.02
N GLY A 81 0.28 7.02 7.12
CA GLY A 81 1.54 6.28 7.22
C GLY A 81 2.78 7.17 7.26
N TYR A 82 2.85 8.19 6.38
CA TYR A 82 3.93 9.19 6.41
C TYR A 82 3.93 9.98 7.73
N MET A 83 2.77 10.48 8.16
CA MET A 83 2.66 11.24 9.42
C MET A 83 3.06 10.39 10.63
N PHE A 84 2.59 9.14 10.68
CA PHE A 84 2.92 8.21 11.75
C PHE A 84 4.40 7.85 11.77
N CYS A 85 5.01 7.65 10.61
CA CYS A 85 6.45 7.43 10.45
C CYS A 85 7.27 8.59 11.02
N ILE A 86 6.88 9.83 10.71
CA ILE A 86 7.54 11.04 11.23
C ILE A 86 7.40 11.12 12.76
N LEU A 87 6.21 10.85 13.30
CA LEU A 87 5.99 10.84 14.75
C LEU A 87 6.87 9.81 15.45
N ILE A 88 6.99 8.60 14.90
CA ILE A 88 7.91 7.57 15.43
C ILE A 88 9.35 8.05 15.36
N MET A 89 9.77 8.61 14.23
CA MET A 89 11.13 9.11 14.05
C MET A 89 11.47 10.20 15.08
N LEU A 90 10.61 11.21 15.22
CA LEU A 90 10.85 12.37 16.10
C LEU A 90 10.75 12.04 17.59
N TYR A 91 9.70 11.32 18.00
CA TYR A 91 9.40 11.15 19.43
C TYR A 91 9.92 9.86 20.05
N ILE A 92 10.28 8.87 19.22
CA ILE A 92 10.74 7.56 19.71
C ILE A 92 12.16 7.30 19.24
N LEU A 93 12.39 7.35 17.92
CA LEU A 93 13.64 6.89 17.33
C LEU A 93 14.81 7.81 17.70
N ILE A 94 14.72 9.10 17.38
CA ILE A 94 15.78 10.09 17.64
C ILE A 94 16.21 10.10 19.11
N PRO A 95 15.30 10.15 20.11
CA PRO A 95 15.70 10.10 21.51
C PRO A 95 16.44 8.83 21.90
N ILE A 96 15.95 7.66 21.46
CA ILE A 96 16.53 6.34 21.83
C ILE A 96 17.88 6.12 21.16
N THR A 97 18.09 6.68 19.97
CA THR A 97 19.30 6.46 19.19
C THR A 97 20.35 7.54 19.39
N SER A 98 20.08 8.55 20.23
CA SER A 98 21.01 9.62 20.55
C SER A 98 22.31 9.03 21.12
N GLY A 99 23.40 9.11 20.34
CA GLY A 99 24.72 8.60 20.72
C GLY A 99 25.16 7.29 20.07
N SER A 100 24.36 6.64 19.20
CA SER A 100 24.82 5.48 18.42
C SER A 100 24.19 5.41 17.03
N GLN A 101 25.01 5.62 16.00
CA GLN A 101 24.60 5.53 14.59
C GLN A 101 24.08 4.12 14.23
N PHE A 102 24.65 3.09 14.86
CA PHE A 102 24.21 1.71 14.66
C PHE A 102 22.77 1.50 15.14
N HIS A 103 22.36 2.12 16.25
CA HIS A 103 20.99 2.03 16.74
C HIS A 103 20.00 2.70 15.79
N LEU A 104 20.34 3.86 15.23
CA LEU A 104 19.45 4.55 14.29
C LEU A 104 19.30 3.76 12.98
N LEU A 105 20.34 3.09 12.48
CA LEU A 105 20.21 2.16 11.36
C LEU A 105 19.32 0.96 11.70
N LEU A 106 19.58 0.30 12.84
CA LEU A 106 18.87 -0.90 13.26
C LEU A 106 17.38 -0.63 13.48
N TYR A 107 17.06 0.44 14.20
CA TYR A 107 15.69 0.81 14.53
C TYR A 107 15.00 1.58 13.39
N GLY A 108 15.74 2.19 12.47
CA GLY A 108 15.20 2.87 11.29
C GLY A 108 14.48 1.93 10.30
N ILE A 109 14.75 0.62 10.39
CA ILE A 109 14.03 -0.41 9.61
C ILE A 109 12.53 -0.42 9.94
N PHE A 110 12.13 -0.15 11.18
CA PHE A 110 10.73 -0.18 11.60
C PHE A 110 9.86 0.90 10.90
N PRO A 111 10.19 2.21 10.98
CA PRO A 111 9.45 3.24 10.27
C PRO A 111 9.50 3.04 8.75
N ALA A 112 10.63 2.58 8.20
CA ALA A 112 10.74 2.26 6.78
C ALA A 112 9.80 1.12 6.37
N ALA A 113 9.70 0.05 7.16
CA ALA A 113 8.79 -1.06 6.92
C ALA A 113 7.32 -0.59 6.99
N LEU A 114 6.96 0.24 7.98
CA LEU A 114 5.62 0.81 8.08
C LEU A 114 5.25 1.65 6.86
N LEU A 115 6.19 2.47 6.37
CA LEU A 115 6.00 3.27 5.17
C LEU A 115 5.77 2.38 3.93
N ASN A 116 6.56 1.31 3.78
CA ASN A 116 6.40 0.35 2.70
C ASN A 116 5.05 -0.37 2.77
N ILE A 117 4.59 -0.73 3.98
CA ILE A 117 3.26 -1.32 4.17
C ILE A 117 2.17 -0.32 3.78
N ALA A 118 2.27 0.95 4.19
CA ALA A 118 1.32 1.99 3.82
C ALA A 118 1.26 2.17 2.28
N SER A 119 2.41 2.22 1.62
CA SER A 119 2.50 2.28 0.15
C SER A 119 1.89 1.03 -0.51
N ALA A 120 2.29 -0.16 -0.07
CA ALA A 120 1.82 -1.44 -0.61
C ALA A 120 0.32 -1.67 -0.39
N SER A 121 -0.27 -1.08 0.66
CA SER A 121 -1.70 -1.21 0.98
C SER A 121 -2.62 -0.64 -0.10
N THR A 122 -2.12 0.24 -0.98
CA THR A 122 -2.91 0.80 -2.09
C THR A 122 -3.48 -0.27 -3.02
N ALA A 123 -2.69 -1.29 -3.35
CA ALA A 123 -3.13 -2.39 -4.21
C ALA A 123 -4.30 -3.21 -3.62
N PRO A 124 -4.25 -3.73 -2.38
CA PRO A 124 -5.39 -4.43 -1.78
C PRO A 124 -6.61 -3.53 -1.57
N ILE A 125 -6.43 -2.24 -1.24
CA ILE A 125 -7.56 -1.29 -1.12
C ILE A 125 -8.28 -1.14 -2.46
N LEU A 126 -7.53 -0.97 -3.56
CA LEU A 126 -8.08 -0.91 -4.91
C LEU A 126 -8.76 -2.22 -5.30
N TYR A 127 -8.13 -3.35 -5.01
CA TYR A 127 -8.68 -4.67 -5.34
C TYR A 127 -10.02 -4.96 -4.64
N ILE A 128 -10.17 -4.53 -3.38
CA ILE A 128 -11.40 -4.74 -2.60
C ILE A 128 -12.51 -3.79 -3.07
N ASN A 129 -12.18 -2.53 -3.38
CA ASN A 129 -13.19 -1.49 -3.62
C ASN A 129 -13.51 -1.23 -5.10
N SER A 130 -12.65 -1.66 -6.04
CA SER A 130 -12.84 -1.43 -7.48
C SER A 130 -13.04 -2.75 -8.23
N SER A 131 -14.22 -2.92 -8.83
CA SER A 131 -14.52 -4.04 -9.73
C SER A 131 -13.63 -4.04 -10.96
N ASP A 132 -13.33 -2.85 -11.49
CA ASP A 132 -12.53 -2.70 -12.71
C ASP A 132 -11.08 -3.09 -12.44
N TYR A 133 -10.53 -2.65 -11.31
CA TYR A 133 -9.20 -3.05 -10.86
C TYR A 133 -9.13 -4.57 -10.63
N LYS A 134 -10.14 -5.15 -9.99
CA LYS A 134 -10.23 -6.61 -9.77
C LYS A 134 -10.25 -7.39 -11.09
N ASN A 135 -10.99 -6.90 -12.08
CA ASN A 135 -11.06 -7.54 -13.40
C ASN A 135 -9.73 -7.41 -14.16
N ALA A 136 -9.11 -6.23 -14.13
CA ALA A 136 -7.79 -6.00 -14.71
C ALA A 136 -6.73 -6.89 -14.06
N TYR A 137 -6.70 -6.96 -12.72
CA TYR A 137 -5.80 -7.81 -11.97
C TYR A 137 -5.96 -9.29 -12.35
N LYS A 138 -7.20 -9.79 -12.42
CA LYS A 138 -7.46 -11.17 -12.86
C LYS A 138 -6.92 -11.43 -14.26
N LYS A 139 -7.12 -10.50 -15.20
CA LYS A 139 -6.63 -10.62 -16.57
C LYS A 139 -5.10 -10.73 -16.61
N GLU A 140 -4.40 -9.83 -15.93
CA GLU A 140 -2.92 -9.85 -15.85
C GLU A 140 -2.41 -11.11 -15.13
N TYR A 141 -3.07 -11.52 -14.05
CA TYR A 141 -2.74 -12.76 -13.34
C TYR A 141 -2.80 -13.99 -14.26
N TYR A 142 -3.84 -14.11 -15.11
CA TYR A 142 -3.92 -15.20 -16.08
C TYR A 142 -2.81 -15.14 -17.13
N LEU A 143 -2.40 -13.96 -17.58
CA LEU A 143 -1.28 -13.80 -18.52
C LEU A 143 0.04 -14.24 -17.88
N ILE A 144 0.32 -13.79 -16.66
CA ILE A 144 1.52 -14.16 -15.92
C ILE A 144 1.53 -15.67 -15.63
N LYS A 145 0.41 -16.23 -15.17
CA LYS A 145 0.28 -17.68 -14.93
C LYS A 145 0.59 -18.47 -16.20
N ARG A 146 0.01 -18.08 -17.34
CA ARG A 146 0.26 -18.72 -18.63
C ARG A 146 1.72 -18.60 -19.06
N PHE A 147 2.35 -17.45 -18.82
CA PHE A 147 3.77 -17.23 -19.10
C PHE A 147 4.66 -18.14 -18.25
N ILE A 148 4.42 -18.22 -16.94
CA ILE A 148 5.18 -19.09 -16.02
C ILE A 148 5.00 -20.56 -16.38
N LEU A 149 3.77 -21.01 -16.65
CA LEU A 149 3.50 -22.39 -17.08
C LEU A 149 4.24 -22.74 -18.38
N LYS A 150 4.26 -21.81 -19.34
CA LYS A 150 5.00 -21.97 -20.59
C LYS A 150 6.52 -22.03 -20.35
N LEU A 151 7.05 -21.18 -19.46
CA LEU A 151 8.47 -21.17 -19.09
C LEU A 151 8.89 -22.48 -18.43
N LEU A 152 8.06 -23.01 -17.53
CA LEU A 152 8.32 -24.27 -16.82
C LEU A 152 7.97 -25.53 -17.62
N ARG A 153 7.49 -25.39 -18.87
CA ARG A 153 7.00 -26.49 -19.73
C ARG A 153 5.98 -27.41 -19.06
N ILE A 154 5.24 -26.90 -18.08
CA ILE A 154 4.18 -27.65 -17.42
C ILE A 154 2.99 -27.65 -18.37
N LYS A 155 2.65 -28.80 -18.94
CA LYS A 155 1.41 -28.95 -19.71
C LYS A 155 0.24 -28.73 -18.75
N GLU A 156 -0.63 -27.76 -19.05
CA GLU A 156 -1.94 -27.68 -18.42
C GLU A 156 -2.67 -28.98 -18.74
N ASN A 157 -2.76 -29.88 -17.77
CA ASN A 157 -3.66 -31.01 -17.86
C ASN A 157 -5.07 -30.43 -17.79
N THR A 158 -5.67 -30.17 -18.95
CA THR A 158 -7.08 -29.85 -19.06
C THR A 158 -7.83 -31.03 -18.46
N ILE A 159 -8.33 -30.87 -17.23
CA ILE A 159 -9.22 -31.86 -16.62
C ILE A 159 -10.50 -31.77 -17.44
N THR A 160 -10.64 -32.68 -18.40
CA THR A 160 -11.88 -32.89 -19.13
C THR A 160 -12.86 -33.45 -18.12
N THR A 161 -13.68 -32.60 -17.52
CA THR A 161 -14.81 -33.06 -16.73
C THR A 161 -15.76 -33.75 -17.71
N THR A 162 -15.74 -35.08 -17.74
CA THR A 162 -16.76 -35.87 -18.42
C THR A 162 -18.13 -35.41 -17.90
N PRO A 163 -19.06 -35.01 -18.77
CA PRO A 163 -20.39 -34.60 -18.33
C PRO A 163 -21.01 -35.75 -17.54
N VAL A 164 -21.42 -35.46 -16.31
CA VAL A 164 -22.19 -36.42 -15.50
C VAL A 164 -23.52 -36.57 -16.20
N GLU A 165 -23.73 -37.73 -16.83
CA GLU A 165 -25.01 -38.12 -17.40
C GLU A 165 -26.01 -38.25 -16.24
N ILE A 166 -26.93 -37.28 -16.14
CA ILE A 166 -28.00 -37.33 -15.15
C ILE A 166 -28.96 -38.42 -15.61
N LEU A 167 -28.86 -39.61 -15.01
CA LEU A 167 -29.79 -40.70 -15.29
C LEU A 167 -31.24 -40.24 -14.99
N PRO A 168 -32.19 -40.46 -15.91
CA PRO A 168 -33.57 -40.09 -15.71
C PRO A 168 -34.12 -40.78 -14.46
N LYS A 169 -34.73 -39.98 -13.59
CA LYS A 169 -35.32 -40.38 -12.31
C LYS A 169 -36.42 -41.40 -12.59
N ASN A 170 -36.11 -42.68 -12.38
CA ASN A 170 -37.06 -43.77 -12.60
C ASN A 170 -38.31 -43.52 -11.73
N THR A 171 -39.45 -43.41 -12.41
CA THR A 171 -40.77 -43.17 -11.83
C THR A 171 -41.09 -44.32 -10.88
N GLN A 172 -41.09 -44.06 -9.57
CA GLN A 172 -41.55 -45.04 -8.58
C GLN A 172 -43.06 -45.20 -8.72
N THR A 173 -43.47 -46.29 -9.35
CA THR A 173 -44.85 -46.76 -9.38
C THR A 173 -45.23 -47.18 -7.96
N TYR A 174 -46.06 -46.39 -7.28
CA TYR A 174 -46.62 -46.74 -5.98
C TYR A 174 -47.63 -47.88 -6.15
N CYS A 175 -47.30 -49.08 -5.65
CA CYS A 175 -48.28 -50.15 -5.46
C CYS A 175 -49.20 -49.79 -4.28
N HIS A 176 -50.45 -49.44 -4.60
CA HIS A 176 -51.55 -49.39 -3.65
C HIS A 176 -51.86 -50.81 -3.18
N TYR A 177 -51.69 -51.08 -1.90
CA TYR A 177 -52.24 -52.28 -1.25
C TYR A 177 -53.63 -51.92 -0.70
N GLU A 178 -54.67 -52.54 -1.25
CA GLU A 178 -56.01 -52.56 -0.65
C GLU A 178 -56.02 -53.58 0.50
N ALA A 179 -56.37 -53.13 1.70
CA ALA A 179 -56.66 -54.01 2.83
C ALA A 179 -58.15 -54.40 2.80
N LYS A 180 -58.42 -55.70 2.87
CA LYS A 180 -59.75 -56.29 3.13
C LYS A 180 -60.04 -56.35 4.62
#